data_AF-A0A9P1KIA0-F1
#
_entry.id   AF-A0A9P1KIA0-F1
#
_cell.length_a   1.000
_cell.length_b   1.000
_cell.length_c   1.000
_cell.angle_alpha   90.00
_cell.angle_beta   90.00
_cell.angle_gamma   90.00
#
_symmetry.space_group_name_H-M   'P 1'
#
loop_
_entity.id
_entity.type
_entity.pdbx_description
1 polymer ?
#
loop_
_entity_poly.entity_id
_entity_poly.type
_entity_poly.pdbx_seq_one_letter_code
_entity_poly.pdbx_strand_id
1 'polypeptide(L)'
;MKKPSQLTRLIWDFYRENEAELQQLRPLGQCKVYRRWGVLHIQCVNKDIAEAVKSSRSLIQEPVVLMRLAHKIKISVKNTTVAVFDVNWDTIIA
;
A
#
# COMPACT_ATOMS: atom_id res chain seq x y z
N MET A 1 -15.60 5.17 -12.23
CA MET A 1 -14.77 4.77 -11.07
C MET A 1 -13.86 3.63 -11.49
N LYS A 2 -12.52 3.77 -11.38
CA LYS A 2 -11.60 2.68 -11.70
C LYS A 2 -11.75 1.60 -10.61
N LYS A 3 -11.98 0.35 -11.00
CA LYS A 3 -12.08 -0.77 -10.06
C LYS A 3 -10.76 -0.85 -9.25
N PRO A 4 -10.82 -0.97 -7.91
CA PRO A 4 -9.63 -1.17 -7.10
C PRO A 4 -8.93 -2.46 -7.54
N SER A 5 -7.60 -2.45 -7.49
CA SER A 5 -6.82 -3.64 -7.86
C SER A 5 -7.11 -4.79 -6.90
N GLN A 6 -6.87 -6.04 -7.34
CA GLN A 6 -7.02 -7.20 -6.46
C GLN A 6 -6.16 -7.08 -5.19
N LEU A 7 -4.95 -6.52 -5.31
CA LEU A 7 -4.05 -6.26 -4.18
C LEU A 7 -4.61 -5.21 -3.22
N THR A 8 -5.20 -4.13 -3.75
CA THR A 8 -5.88 -3.12 -2.93
C THR A 8 -7.00 -3.75 -2.12
N ARG A 9 -7.80 -4.62 -2.77
CA ARG A 9 -8.92 -5.28 -2.10
C ARG A 9 -8.44 -6.26 -1.03
N LEU A 10 -7.35 -6.97 -1.27
CA LEU A 10 -6.73 -7.89 -0.32
C LEU A 10 -6.18 -7.15 0.91
N ILE A 11 -5.53 -5.98 0.72
CA ILE A 11 -5.11 -5.12 1.83
C ILE A 11 -6.32 -4.62 2.64
N TRP A 12 -7.40 -4.24 1.98
CA TRP A 12 -8.64 -3.84 2.67
C TRP A 12 -9.32 -4.99 3.42
N ASP A 13 -9.29 -6.20 2.87
CA ASP A 13 -9.86 -7.38 3.50
C ASP A 13 -9.14 -7.74 4.80
N PHE A 14 -7.81 -7.49 4.87
CA PHE A 14 -7.02 -7.65 6.10
C PHE A 14 -7.54 -6.76 7.24
N TYR A 15 -8.02 -5.55 6.95
CA TYR A 15 -8.58 -4.62 7.94
C TYR A 15 -10.11 -4.63 7.98
N ARG A 16 -10.77 -5.68 7.49
CA ARG A 16 -12.24 -5.74 7.42
C ARG A 16 -12.91 -5.55 8.79
N GLU A 17 -12.26 -5.98 9.86
CA GLU A 17 -12.77 -5.86 11.24
C GLU A 17 -12.41 -4.51 11.90
N ASN A 18 -11.48 -3.74 11.32
CA ASN A 18 -10.99 -2.46 11.87
C ASN A 18 -11.39 -1.30 10.96
N GLU A 19 -12.60 -0.78 11.14
CA GLU A 19 -13.15 0.27 10.28
C GLU A 19 -12.32 1.57 10.29
N ALA A 20 -11.71 1.94 11.42
CA ALA A 20 -10.86 3.14 11.53
C ALA A 20 -9.62 3.06 10.62
N GLU A 21 -8.95 1.91 10.59
CA GLU A 21 -7.78 1.66 9.76
C GLU A 21 -8.18 1.58 8.27
N LEU A 22 -9.34 0.96 8.01
CA LEU A 22 -9.90 0.89 6.66
C LEU A 22 -10.22 2.28 6.09
N GLN A 23 -10.69 3.22 6.91
CA GLN A 23 -10.90 4.62 6.50
C GLN A 23 -9.58 5.29 6.10
N GLN A 24 -8.49 5.07 6.86
CA GLN A 24 -7.16 5.58 6.53
C GLN A 24 -6.57 4.99 5.24
N LEU A 25 -7.04 3.80 4.84
CA LEU A 25 -6.63 3.11 3.63
C LEU A 25 -7.52 3.42 2.41
N ARG A 26 -8.60 4.21 2.55
CA ARG A 26 -9.44 4.62 1.40
C ARG A 26 -8.67 5.31 0.27
N PRO A 27 -7.63 6.15 0.52
CA PRO A 27 -6.84 6.76 -0.54
C PRO A 27 -6.20 5.74 -1.50
N LEU A 28 -5.88 4.51 -1.06
CA LEU A 28 -5.36 3.44 -1.93
C LEU A 28 -6.33 3.07 -3.06
N GLY A 29 -7.64 3.23 -2.85
CA GLY A 29 -8.66 2.96 -3.87
C GLY A 29 -8.54 3.89 -5.09
N GLN A 30 -7.88 5.04 -4.91
CA GLN A 30 -7.58 5.99 -5.98
C GLN A 30 -6.21 5.76 -6.62
N CYS A 31 -5.40 4.84 -6.08
CA CYS A 31 -4.10 4.48 -6.61
C CYS A 31 -4.16 3.13 -7.34
N LYS A 32 -3.35 2.99 -8.39
CA LYS A 32 -3.14 1.70 -9.06
C LYS A 32 -2.08 0.93 -8.29
N VAL A 33 -2.48 -0.14 -7.63
CA VAL A 33 -1.57 -1.03 -6.89
C VAL A 33 -1.28 -2.27 -7.72
N TYR A 34 -0.01 -2.61 -7.88
CA TYR A 34 0.42 -3.83 -8.57
C TYR A 34 1.76 -4.32 -8.03
N ARG A 35 2.00 -5.62 -8.15
CA ARG A 35 3.26 -6.25 -7.74
C ARG A 35 4.12 -6.52 -8.96
N ARG A 36 5.43 -6.25 -8.87
CA ARG A 36 6.41 -6.59 -9.90
C ARG A 36 7.78 -6.85 -9.26
N TRP A 37 8.41 -7.99 -9.56
CA TRP A 37 9.74 -8.38 -9.07
C TRP A 37 9.93 -8.28 -7.54
N GLY A 38 8.89 -8.61 -6.75
CA GLY A 38 8.95 -8.49 -5.29
C GLY A 38 8.74 -7.07 -4.75
N VAL A 39 8.48 -6.09 -5.61
CA VAL A 39 8.15 -4.70 -5.25
C VAL A 39 6.66 -4.45 -5.42
N LEU A 40 6.03 -3.85 -4.41
CA LEU A 40 4.67 -3.34 -4.48
C LEU A 40 4.70 -1.91 -5.01
N HIS A 41 4.21 -1.71 -6.23
CA HIS A 41 4.08 -0.41 -6.85
C HIS A 41 2.70 0.16 -6.55
N ILE A 42 2.68 1.35 -5.97
CA ILE A 42 1.48 2.14 -5.69
C ILE A 42 1.57 3.42 -6.53
N GLN A 43 0.81 3.45 -7.62
CA GLN A 43 0.77 4.59 -8.53
C GLN A 43 -0.47 5.44 -8.25
N CYS A 44 -0.28 6.54 -7.52
CA CYS A 44 -1.33 7.47 -7.16
C CYS A 44 -1.55 8.53 -8.25
N VAL A 45 -2.75 9.11 -8.26
CA VAL A 45 -3.16 10.10 -9.26
C VAL A 45 -2.49 11.46 -9.05
N ASN A 46 -2.37 11.88 -7.79
CA ASN A 46 -1.88 13.19 -7.35
C ASN A 46 -0.96 13.07 -6.13
N LYS A 47 -0.17 14.13 -5.88
CA LYS A 47 0.75 14.19 -4.73
C LYS A 47 0.03 14.15 -3.38
N ASP A 48 -1.12 14.81 -3.26
CA ASP A 48 -1.94 14.83 -2.04
C ASP A 48 -2.33 13.40 -1.61
N ILE A 49 -2.89 12.62 -2.53
CA ILE A 49 -3.20 11.20 -2.31
C ILE A 49 -1.94 10.38 -1.99
N ALA A 50 -0.81 10.68 -2.64
CA ALA A 50 0.43 9.96 -2.36
C ALA A 50 0.98 10.23 -0.95
N GLU A 51 0.86 11.46 -0.45
CA GLU A 51 1.22 11.80 0.93
C GLU A 51 0.25 11.14 1.93
N ALA A 52 -1.06 11.09 1.63
CA ALA A 52 -2.04 10.37 2.45
C ALA A 52 -1.77 8.85 2.49
N VAL A 53 -1.40 8.24 1.36
CA VAL A 53 -0.99 6.82 1.33
C VAL A 53 0.32 6.59 2.07
N LYS A 54 1.25 7.54 1.99
CA LYS A 54 2.52 7.51 2.71
C LYS A 54 2.33 7.66 4.22
N SER A 55 1.38 8.47 4.70
CA SER A 55 1.05 8.52 6.13
C SER A 55 0.48 7.19 6.63
N SER A 56 -0.27 6.48 5.77
CA SER A 56 -0.78 5.13 6.05
C SER A 56 0.25 4.02 5.78
N ARG A 57 1.55 4.33 5.71
CA ARG A 57 2.62 3.37 5.40
C ARG A 57 2.59 2.15 6.31
N SER A 58 2.46 2.34 7.62
CA SER A 58 2.49 1.24 8.59
C SER A 58 1.35 0.24 8.34
N LEU A 59 0.16 0.76 8.03
CA LEU A 59 -1.03 -0.03 7.69
C LEU A 59 -0.92 -0.75 6.36
N ILE A 60 -0.04 -0.31 5.47
CA ILE A 60 0.24 -1.02 4.23
C ILE A 60 1.33 -2.06 4.48
N GLN A 61 2.37 -1.70 5.24
CA GLN A 61 3.47 -2.60 5.54
C GLN A 61 2.99 -3.85 6.28
N GLU A 62 2.17 -3.72 7.32
CA GLU A 62 1.70 -4.86 8.10
C GLU A 62 1.09 -6.00 7.26
N PRO A 63 0.06 -5.78 6.41
CA PRO A 63 -0.47 -6.84 5.55
C PRO A 63 0.53 -7.25 4.47
N VAL A 64 1.38 -6.32 3.97
CA VAL A 64 2.45 -6.71 3.06
C VAL A 64 3.38 -7.72 3.72
N VAL A 65 3.78 -7.49 4.99
CA VAL A 65 4.69 -8.33 5.78
C VAL A 65 4.06 -9.68 6.16
N LEU A 66 2.84 -9.66 6.69
CA LEU A 66 2.16 -10.88 7.14
C LEU A 66 1.80 -11.78 5.97
N MET A 67 1.43 -11.20 4.83
CA MET A 67 0.98 -11.94 3.65
C MET A 67 2.08 -12.20 2.62
N ARG A 68 3.34 -11.87 2.93
CA ARG A 68 4.49 -12.14 2.03
C ARG A 68 4.34 -11.54 0.62
N LEU A 69 3.68 -10.38 0.52
CA LEU A 69 3.35 -9.76 -0.77
C LEU A 69 4.58 -9.15 -1.48
N ALA A 70 5.41 -8.36 -0.80
CA ALA A 70 6.52 -7.63 -1.43
C ALA A 70 7.58 -7.18 -0.41
N HIS A 71 8.86 -7.27 -0.77
CA HIS A 71 9.98 -6.84 0.10
C HIS A 71 10.22 -5.33 0.06
N LYS A 72 9.57 -4.61 -0.85
CA LYS A 72 9.68 -3.15 -1.00
C LYS A 72 8.36 -2.58 -1.45
N ILE A 73 8.05 -1.38 -1.00
CA ILE A 73 6.89 -0.59 -1.43
C ILE A 73 7.40 0.68 -2.11
N LYS A 74 6.89 0.95 -3.30
CA LYS A 74 7.22 2.14 -4.09
C LYS A 74 5.96 2.95 -4.37
N ILE A 75 5.92 4.18 -3.87
CA ILE A 75 4.85 5.14 -4.14
C ILE A 75 5.28 6.09 -5.25
N SER A 76 4.44 6.25 -6.26
CA SER A 76 4.70 7.12 -7.41
C SER A 76 3.46 7.90 -7.84
N VAL A 77 3.67 9.07 -8.42
CA VAL A 77 2.65 9.95 -9.00
C VAL A 77 3.07 10.34 -10.39
N LYS A 78 2.26 10.05 -11.42
CA LYS A 78 2.56 10.38 -12.83
C LYS A 78 4.03 10.07 -13.22
N ASN A 79 4.49 8.85 -12.93
CA ASN A 79 5.86 8.36 -13.12
C ASN A 79 6.96 9.00 -12.25
N THR A 80 6.65 9.98 -11.41
CA THR A 80 7.59 10.51 -10.41
C THR A 80 7.52 9.67 -9.15
N THR A 81 8.67 9.20 -8.66
CA THR A 81 8.71 8.45 -7.39
C THR A 81 8.60 9.44 -6.24
N VAL A 82 7.61 9.24 -5.37
CA VAL A 82 7.40 10.09 -4.18
C VAL A 82 8.12 9.49 -2.99
N ALA A 83 8.04 8.17 -2.84
CA ALA A 83 8.68 7.48 -1.73
C ALA A 83 8.96 6.01 -2.07
N VAL A 84 10.01 5.46 -1.45
CA VAL A 84 10.33 4.04 -1.50
C VAL A 84 10.67 3.60 -0.09
N PHE A 85 10.11 2.48 0.33
CA PHE A 85 10.37 1.91 1.64
C PHE A 85 10.69 0.42 1.50
N ASP A 86 11.60 -0.04 2.33
CA ASP A 86 11.85 -1.46 2.49
C ASP A 86 10.82 -2.07 3.42
N VAL A 87 10.44 -3.31 3.13
CA VAL A 87 9.51 -4.11 3.92
C VAL A 87 10.33 -5.26 4.48
N ASN A 88 10.89 -5.03 5.66
CA ASN A 88 11.72 -6.01 6.32
C ASN A 88 10.85 -7.06 7.02
N TRP A 89 10.88 -8.28 6.49
CA TRP A 89 10.17 -9.45 6.99
C TRP A 89 10.68 -9.93 8.35
N ASP A 90 11.94 -9.64 8.66
CA ASP A 90 12.60 -10.06 9.89
C ASP A 90 12.13 -9.29 11.13
N THR A 91 11.35 -8.22 10.96
CA THR A 91 10.85 -7.41 12.09
C THR A 91 9.69 -8.06 12.86
N ILE A 92 9.15 -9.21 12.40
CA ILE A 92 8.05 -9.93 13.09
C ILE A 92 8.58 -10.93 14.15
N ILE A 93 9.90 -11.10 14.28
CA ILE A 93 10.49 -11.91 15.35
C ILE A 93 11.14 -11.00 16.38
N ALA A 94 10.34 -10.47 17.31
CA ALA A 94 10.79 -9.98 18.61
C ALA A 94 9.68 -10.16 19.65
#